data_AF-A0A8J7B816-F1
#
_entry.id   AF-A0A8J7B816-F1
#
_cell.length_a   1.000
_cell.length_b   1.000
_cell.length_c   1.000
_cell.angle_alpha   90.00
_cell.angle_beta   90.00
_cell.angle_gamma   90.00
#
_symmetry.space_group_name_H-M   'P 1'
#
loop_
_entity.id
_entity.type
_entity.pdbx_description
1 polymer ?
#
loop_
_entity_poly.entity_id
_entity_poly.type
_entity_poly.pdbx_seq_one_letter_code
_entity_poly.pdbx_strand_id
1 'polypeptide(L)'
;MSTQLEFSVESIDGSRLGKLSVPTQKVADWINFLVSPKQGAQIVSARQDEDYLTLYFQGDEGLYAYLDGRFNCRIGFIHPENIFIGQGLK
;
A
#
# COMPACT_ATOMS: atom_id res chain seq x y z
N MET A 1 13.88 4.24 -14.90
CA MET A 1 13.66 3.17 -13.90
C MET A 1 12.68 3.71 -12.87
N SER A 2 11.58 2.99 -12.64
CA SER A 2 10.45 3.47 -11.83
C SER A 2 10.78 3.37 -10.34
N THR A 3 11.18 4.47 -9.70
CA THR A 3 11.45 4.54 -8.24
C THR A 3 10.19 4.38 -7.36
N GLN A 4 9.13 3.84 -7.93
CA GLN A 4 7.80 3.80 -7.35
C GLN A 4 7.66 2.61 -6.41
N LEU A 5 7.05 2.87 -5.26
CA LEU A 5 6.62 1.85 -4.31
C LEU A 5 5.39 1.16 -4.88
N GLU A 6 5.35 -0.16 -4.81
CA GLU A 6 4.22 -0.95 -5.28
C GLU A 6 3.67 -1.79 -4.14
N PHE A 7 2.35 -1.79 -4.01
CA PHE A 7 1.64 -2.58 -3.02
C PHE A 7 0.55 -3.42 -3.68
N SER A 8 0.48 -4.68 -3.27
CA SER A 8 -0.62 -5.59 -3.58
C SER A 8 -0.91 -6.49 -2.39
N VAL A 9 -2.07 -7.15 -2.41
CA VAL A 9 -2.40 -8.22 -1.47
C VAL A 9 -2.46 -9.53 -2.25
N GLU A 10 -1.72 -10.53 -1.78
CA GLU A 10 -1.68 -11.87 -2.37
C GLU A 10 -2.29 -12.89 -1.40
N SER A 11 -3.01 -13.87 -1.93
CA SER A 11 -3.52 -15.01 -1.17
C SER A 11 -2.59 -16.20 -1.37
N ILE A 12 -1.91 -16.64 -0.31
CA ILE A 12 -0.95 -17.75 -0.32
C ILE A 12 -1.43 -18.76 0.73
N ASP A 13 -1.71 -20.00 0.31
CA ASP A 13 -2.18 -21.09 1.17
C ASP A 13 -3.35 -20.71 2.10
N GLY A 14 -4.30 -19.92 1.57
CA GLY A 14 -5.46 -19.42 2.31
C GLY A 14 -5.18 -18.25 3.26
N SER A 15 -3.93 -17.80 3.37
CA SER A 15 -3.54 -16.60 4.12
C SER A 15 -3.42 -15.39 3.20
N ARG A 16 -3.99 -14.25 3.59
CA ARG A 16 -3.82 -12.97 2.88
C ARG A 16 -2.57 -12.26 3.39
N LEU A 17 -1.61 -12.03 2.50
CA LEU A 17 -0.36 -11.34 2.78
C LEU A 17 -0.30 -10.03 1.99
N GLY A 18 0.13 -8.96 2.66
CA GLY A 18 0.58 -7.75 2.00
C GLY A 18 1.92 -8.01 1.32
N LYS A 19 2.04 -7.56 0.07
CA LYS A 19 3.29 -7.53 -0.70
C LYS A 19 3.64 -6.09 -0.98
N LEU A 20 4.79 -5.65 -0.48
CA LEU A 20 5.28 -4.30 -0.65
C LEU A 20 6.67 -4.33 -1.27
N SER A 21 6.79 -3.82 -2.49
CA SER A 21 8.07 -3.63 -3.17
C SER A 21 8.61 -2.24 -2.87
N VAL A 22 9.75 -2.18 -2.19
CA VAL A 22 10.39 -0.93 -1.75
C VAL A 22 11.76 -0.76 -2.40
N PRO A 23 12.13 0.45 -2.86
CA PRO A 23 13.50 0.73 -3.26
C PRO A 23 14.45 0.49 -2.09
N THR A 24 15.63 -0.10 -2.34
CA THR A 24 16.64 -0.42 -1.32
C THR A 24 16.98 0.77 -0.42
N GLN A 25 17.04 1.96 -1.01
CA GLN A 25 17.32 3.23 -0.31
C GLN A 25 16.28 3.62 0.75
N LYS A 26 15.07 3.04 0.71
CA LYS A 26 13.95 3.35 1.61
C LYS A 26 13.55 2.17 2.50
N VAL A 27 14.27 1.05 2.44
CA VAL A 27 13.93 -0.19 3.15
C VAL A 27 13.77 0.03 4.65
N ALA A 28 14.71 0.74 5.27
CA ALA A 28 14.71 0.96 6.71
C ALA A 28 13.44 1.68 7.18
N ASP A 29 13.01 2.72 6.45
CA ASP A 29 11.81 3.49 6.78
C ASP A 29 10.55 2.63 6.69
N TRP A 30 10.46 1.79 5.66
CA TRP A 30 9.31 0.92 5.44
C TRP A 30 9.22 -0.22 6.44
N ILE A 31 10.36 -0.85 6.77
CA ILE A 31 10.40 -1.86 7.83
C ILE A 31 9.97 -1.22 9.15
N ASN A 32 10.55 -0.07 9.53
CA ASN A 32 10.21 0.63 10.76
C ASN A 32 8.73 1.02 10.83
N PHE A 33 8.15 1.48 9.72
CA PHE A 33 6.72 1.76 9.63
C PHE A 33 5.87 0.51 9.86
N LEU A 34 6.15 -0.57 9.14
CA LEU A 34 5.38 -1.82 9.19
C LEU A 34 5.42 -2.46 10.58
N VAL A 35 6.59 -2.55 11.19
CA VAL A 35 6.76 -3.20 12.50
C VAL A 35 6.46 -2.26 13.68
N SER A 36 6.11 -1.00 13.42
CA SER A 36 5.77 -0.06 14.48
C SER A 36 4.59 -0.60 15.31
N PRO A 37 4.52 -0.31 16.63
CA PRO A 37 3.43 -0.78 17.48
C PRO A 37 2.03 -0.40 16.98
N LYS A 38 1.94 0.67 16.18
CA LYS A 38 0.69 1.14 15.58
C LYS A 38 0.22 0.25 14.44
N GLN A 39 1.13 -0.19 13.56
CA GLN A 39 0.78 -1.01 12.41
C GLN A 39 0.79 -2.50 12.76
N GLY A 40 1.69 -2.92 13.64
CA GLY A 40 1.77 -4.28 14.16
C GLY A 40 1.97 -5.34 13.08
N ALA A 41 2.50 -4.97 11.91
CA ALA A 41 2.66 -5.92 10.82
C ALA A 41 3.79 -6.91 11.13
N GLN A 42 3.53 -8.18 10.88
CA GLN A 42 4.50 -9.25 11.01
C GLN A 42 5.10 -9.55 9.63
N ILE A 43 6.39 -9.27 9.47
CA ILE A 43 7.11 -9.64 8.24
C ILE A 43 7.27 -11.17 8.21
N VAL A 44 6.78 -11.79 7.14
CA VAL A 44 6.81 -13.25 6.92
C VAL A 44 8.00 -13.63 6.06
N SER A 45 8.29 -12.85 5.03
CA SER A 45 9.39 -13.10 4.11
C SER A 45 9.88 -11.82 3.46
N ALA A 46 11.12 -11.82 3.00
CA ALA A 46 11.70 -10.74 2.24
C ALA A 46 12.50 -11.31 1.06
N ARG A 47 12.36 -10.71 -0.12
CA ARG A 47 13.13 -11.03 -1.31
C ARG A 47 13.85 -9.79 -1.79
N GLN A 48 15.18 -9.85 -1.87
CA GLN A 48 15.99 -8.76 -2.39
C GLN A 48 16.30 -9.01 -3.88
N ASP A 49 16.06 -7.97 -4.69
CA ASP A 49 16.54 -7.82 -6.06
C ASP A 49 17.56 -6.67 -6.10
N GLU A 50 18.14 -6.33 -7.26
CA GLU A 50 19.24 -5.34 -7.36
C GLU A 50 18.89 -3.98 -6.76
N ASP A 51 17.72 -3.43 -7.11
CA ASP A 51 17.29 -2.09 -6.71
C ASP A 51 16.13 -2.09 -5.69
N TYR A 52 15.56 -3.25 -5.39
CA TYR A 52 14.34 -3.37 -4.57
C TYR A 52 14.42 -4.48 -3.54
N LEU A 53 13.65 -4.30 -2.47
CA LEU A 53 13.30 -5.35 -1.52
C LEU A 53 11.79 -5.54 -1.57
N THR A 54 11.34 -6.75 -1.87
CA THR A 54 9.93 -7.14 -1.74
C THR A 54 9.72 -7.71 -0.35
N LEU A 55 8.84 -7.09 0.43
CA LEU A 55 8.42 -7.54 1.75
C LEU A 55 7.06 -8.23 1.66
N TYR A 56 6.97 -9.42 2.24
CA TYR A 56 5.72 -10.14 2.48
C TYR A 56 5.39 -10.05 3.97
N PHE A 57 4.20 -9.58 4.32
CA PHE A 57 3.82 -9.37 5.71
C PHE A 57 2.34 -9.67 5.96
N GLN A 58 2.04 -10.06 7.20
CA GLN A 58 0.69 -10.11 7.74
C GLN A 58 0.40 -8.78 8.43
N GLY A 59 -0.75 -8.19 8.13
CA GLY A 59 -1.26 -6.98 8.77
C GLY A 59 -2.77 -7.02 8.87
N ASP A 60 -3.35 -6.00 9.52
CA ASP A 60 -4.79 -5.83 9.55
C ASP A 60 -5.33 -5.21 8.24
N GLU A 61 -6.67 -5.29 8.05
CA GLU A 61 -7.33 -4.72 6.87
C GLU A 61 -7.17 -3.19 6.79
N GLY A 62 -6.98 -2.50 7.91
CA GLY A 62 -6.76 -1.06 7.96
C GLY A 62 -5.42 -0.66 7.34
N LEU A 63 -4.36 -1.43 7.64
CA LEU A 63 -3.05 -1.28 7.03
C LEU A 63 -3.09 -1.57 5.53
N TYR A 64 -3.79 -2.63 5.11
CA TYR A 64 -3.93 -2.94 3.69
C TYR A 64 -4.69 -1.83 2.94
N ALA A 65 -5.80 -1.35 3.49
CA ALA A 65 -6.55 -0.23 2.90
C ALA A 65 -5.72 1.07 2.86
N TYR A 66 -4.92 1.33 3.89
CA TYR A 66 -4.01 2.48 3.91
C TYR A 66 -2.95 2.40 2.80
N LEU A 67 -2.30 1.24 2.63
CA LEU A 67 -1.25 1.06 1.63
C LEU A 67 -1.83 1.08 0.21
N ASP A 68 -3.00 0.46 0.00
CA ASP A 68 -3.72 0.52 -1.27
C ASP A 68 -4.11 1.96 -1.62
N GLY A 69 -4.66 2.70 -0.64
CA GLY A 69 -4.97 4.12 -0.75
C GLY A 69 -3.73 4.99 -1.01
N ARG A 70 -2.58 4.62 -0.48
CA ARG A 70 -1.34 5.39 -0.64
C ARG A 70 -0.67 5.19 -1.99
N PHE A 71 -0.78 4.01 -2.58
CA PHE A 71 0.02 3.62 -3.75
C PHE A 71 -0.79 3.33 -5.01
N ASN A 72 -1.99 2.78 -4.86
CA ASN A 72 -2.85 2.38 -5.97
C ASN A 72 -3.99 3.37 -6.21
N CYS A 73 -4.24 4.29 -5.26
CA CYS A 73 -5.28 5.28 -5.40
C CYS A 73 -4.91 6.31 -6.47
N ARG A 74 -5.44 6.06 -7.67
CA ARG A 74 -5.79 7.10 -8.62
C ARG A 74 -6.97 7.87 -8.04
N ILE A 75 -6.74 8.68 -7.01
CA ILE A 75 -7.70 9.73 -6.68
C ILE A 75 -7.64 10.68 -7.87
N GLY A 76 -8.54 10.47 -8.84
CA GLY A 76 -9.02 11.58 -9.63
C GLY A 76 -9.42 12.63 -8.62
N PHE A 77 -8.66 13.72 -8.56
CA PHE A 77 -9.06 14.90 -7.83
C PHE A 77 -10.50 15.17 -8.27
N ILE A 78 -11.47 14.90 -7.41
CA ILE A 78 -12.77 15.54 -7.54
C ILE A 78 -12.45 16.98 -7.21
N HIS A 79 -12.11 17.72 -8.26
CA HIS A 79 -12.06 19.15 -8.26
C HIS A 79 -13.41 19.63 -7.68
N PRO A 80 -13.42 20.40 -6.58
CA PRO A 80 -14.66 20.87 -5.98
C PRO A 80 -15.49 21.74 -6.93
N GLU A 81 -14.95 22.19 -8.08
CA GLU A 81 -15.73 22.84 -9.14
C GLU A 81 -16.66 21.92 -9.95
N ASN A 82 -16.59 20.59 -9.82
CA ASN A 82 -17.45 19.64 -10.56
C ASN A 82 -18.60 19.05 -9.74
N ILE A 83 -19.01 19.68 -8.63
CA ILE A 83 -20.33 19.43 -8.06
C ILE A 83 -21.37 20.11 -8.98
N PHE A 84 -21.70 19.42 -10.08
CA PHE A 84 -22.97 19.67 -10.76
C PHE A 84 -24.08 19.22 -9.81
N ILE A 85 -24.67 20.17 -9.08
CA ILE A 85 -26.00 20.01 -8.49
C ILE A 85 -26.98 19.97 -9.68
N GLY A 86 -27.09 18.80 -10.29
CA GLY A 86 -28.02 18.50 -11.35
C GLY A 86 -29.30 17.88 -10.79
N GLN A 87 -30.34 18.72 -10.73
CA GLN A 87 -31.76 18.36 -10.84
C GLN A 87 -32.51 17.91 -9.58
N GLY A 88 -33.14 18.88 -8.93
CA GLY A 88 -34.48 18.74 -8.37
C GLY A 88 -35.46 19.48 -9.27
N LEU A 89 -36.12 18.74 -10.17
CA LEU A 89 -37.33 19.15 -10.88
C LEU A 89 -38.43 19.51 -9.86
N LYS A 90 -38.95 20.73 -9.93
CA LYS A 90 -40.38 21.05 -9.87
C LYS A 90 -40.63 22.48 -10.33
#